data_AF-A0A7C2W6B9-F1
#
_entry.id   AF-A0A7C2W6B9-F1
#
_cell.length_a   1.000
_cell.length_b   1.000
_cell.length_c   1.000
_cell.angle_alpha   90.00
_cell.angle_beta   90.00
_cell.angle_gamma   90.00
#
_symmetry.space_group_name_H-M   'P 1'
#
loop_
_entity.id
_entity.type
_entity.pdbx_description
1 polymer ?
#
loop_
_entity_poly.entity_id
_entity_poly.type
_entity_poly.pdbx_seq_one_letter_code
_entity_poly.pdbx_strand_id
1 'polypeptide(L)'
;MIHKFNVRTKSRVEFIDITPQVREIVRGNGVKEGVCYVFAPHTTAAITINENADPDVVRDIIYELNKVIPFEDRYAHVEGNSAAHIKSTL
;
A
#
# COMPACT_ATOMS: atom_id res chain seq x y z
N MET A 1 -8.11 -9.40 18.44
CA MET A 1 -8.41 -7.95 18.54
C MET A 1 -8.26 -7.33 17.17
N ILE A 2 -9.15 -6.41 16.78
CA ILE A 2 -9.09 -5.71 15.50
C ILE A 2 -8.83 -4.24 15.80
N HIS A 3 -7.78 -3.69 15.20
CA HIS A 3 -7.43 -2.27 15.30
C HIS A 3 -7.62 -1.59 13.95
N LYS A 4 -7.96 -0.30 13.96
CA LYS A 4 -8.07 0.53 12.76
C LYS A 4 -7.29 1.81 13.00
N PHE A 5 -6.50 2.22 12.01
CA PHE A 5 -5.84 3.52 12.01
C PHE A 5 -5.92 4.12 10.60
N ASN A 6 -5.88 5.45 10.52
CA ASN A 6 -5.97 6.16 9.26
C ASN A 6 -4.57 6.40 8.68
N VAL A 7 -4.44 6.22 7.37
CA VAL A 7 -3.24 6.57 6.60
C VAL A 7 -3.62 7.69 5.64
N ARG A 8 -2.87 8.79 5.67
CA ARG A 8 -3.12 9.94 4.80
C ARG A 8 -2.08 9.96 3.68
N THR A 9 -2.55 9.84 2.44
CA THR A 9 -1.73 9.95 1.23
C THR A 9 -1.59 11.40 0.77
N LYS A 10 -0.55 11.67 0.00
CA LYS A 10 -0.19 13.00 -0.53
C LYS A 10 0.00 13.00 -2.06
N SER A 11 0.20 11.83 -2.68
CA SER A 11 0.33 11.69 -4.13
C SER A 11 -0.59 10.59 -4.68
N ARG A 12 -0.78 10.57 -6.00
CA ARG A 12 -1.64 9.59 -6.70
C ARG A 12 -1.12 8.15 -6.55
N VAL A 13 0.20 7.99 -6.48
CA VAL A 13 0.88 6.73 -6.15
C VAL A 13 1.91 7.06 -5.08
N GLU A 14 1.86 6.34 -3.97
CA GLU A 14 2.71 6.57 -2.80
C GLU A 14 2.91 5.25 -2.05
N PHE A 15 4.12 4.99 -1.59
CA PHE A 15 4.38 3.95 -0.59
C PHE A 15 4.55 4.65 0.76
N ILE A 16 3.79 4.19 1.75
CA ILE A 16 3.83 4.73 3.10
C ILE A 16 4.26 3.61 4.03
N ASP A 17 5.39 3.79 4.72
CA ASP A 17 5.81 2.86 5.74
C ASP A 17 4.83 2.93 6.94
N ILE A 18 4.09 1.83 7.14
CA ILE A 18 3.18 1.65 8.28
C ILE A 18 3.75 0.72 9.37
N THR A 19 5.01 0.29 9.23
CA THR A 19 5.70 -0.58 10.19
C THR A 19 5.69 0.01 11.61
N PRO A 20 5.91 1.33 11.83
CA PRO A 20 5.84 1.90 13.17
C PRO A 20 4.47 1.73 13.83
N GLN A 21 3.38 1.97 13.09
CA GLN A 21 2.00 1.87 13.56
C GLN A 21 1.64 0.42 13.89
N VAL A 22 1.99 -0.52 13.00
CA VAL A 22 1.76 -1.96 13.23
C VAL A 22 2.53 -2.43 14.46
N ARG A 23 3.81 -2.03 14.62
CA ARG A 23 4.64 -2.38 15.77
C ARG A 23 4.07 -1.83 17.08
N GLU A 24 3.61 -0.58 17.07
CA GLU A 24 2.99 0.04 18.24
C GLU A 24 1.73 -0.71 18.67
N ILE A 25 0.87 -1.07 17.72
CA ILE A 25 -0.33 -1.87 17.98
C ILE A 25 0.05 -3.23 18.57
N VAL A 26 0.95 -3.99 17.93
CA VAL A 26 1.34 -5.33 18.42
C VAL A 26 1.90 -5.24 19.85
N ARG A 27 2.82 -4.29 20.10
CA ARG A 27 3.42 -4.08 21.43
C ARG A 27 2.37 -3.65 22.47
N GLY A 28 1.48 -2.72 22.11
CA GLY A 28 0.43 -2.22 23.01
C GLY A 28 -0.58 -3.29 23.44
N ASN A 29 -0.72 -4.37 22.66
CA ASN A 29 -1.58 -5.50 23.00
C ASN A 29 -0.84 -6.61 23.77
N GLY A 30 0.44 -6.43 24.10
CA GLY A 30 1.23 -7.40 24.88
C GLY A 30 1.44 -8.75 24.20
N VAL A 31 1.24 -8.83 22.88
CA VAL A 31 1.41 -10.06 22.10
C VAL A 31 2.89 -10.39 22.01
N LYS A 32 3.28 -11.59 22.48
CA LYS A 32 4.67 -12.07 22.40
C LYS A 32 4.93 -12.93 21.17
N GLU A 33 3.96 -13.75 20.79
CA GLU A 33 4.04 -14.68 19.67
C GLU A 33 2.67 -14.81 19.02
N GLY A 34 2.65 -14.94 17.68
CA GLY A 34 1.41 -15.05 16.91
C GLY A 34 1.55 -14.50 15.49
N VAL A 35 0.41 -14.26 14.83
CA VAL A 35 0.33 -13.71 13.48
C VAL A 35 -0.39 -12.37 13.50
N CYS A 36 0.18 -11.36 12.84
CA CYS A 36 -0.45 -10.06 12.62
C CYS A 36 -0.98 -10.00 11.18
N TYR A 37 -2.31 -9.90 11.05
CA TYR A 37 -2.95 -9.68 9.76
C TYR A 37 -3.14 -8.19 9.52
N VAL A 38 -2.64 -7.71 8.38
CA VAL A 38 -2.81 -6.33 7.93
C VAL A 38 -3.68 -6.34 6.68
N PHE A 39 -4.72 -5.51 6.66
CA PHE A 39 -5.72 -5.49 5.59
C PHE A 39 -6.05 -4.06 5.19
N ALA A 40 -6.00 -3.79 3.88
CA ALA A 40 -6.48 -2.54 3.31
C ALA A 40 -7.93 -2.74 2.80
N PRO A 41 -8.94 -2.04 3.37
CA PRO A 41 -10.32 -2.16 2.93
C PRO A 41 -10.62 -1.34 1.65
N HIS A 42 -9.62 -1.12 0.79
CA HIS A 42 -9.69 -0.26 -0.38
C HIS A 42 -9.30 -1.05 -1.63
N THR A 43 -10.05 -0.87 -2.71
CA THR A 43 -9.80 -1.56 -3.99
C THR A 43 -8.80 -0.83 -4.89
N THR A 44 -8.21 0.26 -4.41
CA THR A 44 -7.24 1.11 -5.12
C THR A 44 -5.98 1.36 -4.30
N ALA A 45 -5.81 0.62 -3.20
CA ALA A 45 -4.62 0.60 -2.37
C ALA A 45 -4.33 -0.84 -1.94
N ALA A 46 -3.06 -1.18 -1.73
CA ALA A 46 -2.65 -2.52 -1.34
C ALA A 46 -1.66 -2.48 -0.17
N ILE A 47 -1.44 -3.65 0.43
CA ILE A 47 -0.40 -3.88 1.44
C ILE A 47 0.68 -4.73 0.78
N THR A 48 1.93 -4.29 0.90
CA THR A 48 3.09 -5.05 0.44
C THR A 48 4.19 -4.99 1.49
N ILE A 49 5.16 -5.91 1.39
CA ILE A 49 6.37 -5.93 2.20
C ILE A 49 7.55 -5.89 1.23
N ASN A 50 8.40 -4.88 1.39
CA ASN A 50 9.59 -4.70 0.56
C ASN A 50 10.67 -3.97 1.37
N GLU A 51 11.78 -3.59 0.72
CA GLU A 51 12.87 -2.84 1.35
C GLU A 51 12.39 -1.52 1.97
N ASN A 52 12.92 -1.20 3.15
CA ASN A 52 12.63 0.03 3.89
C ASN A 52 13.89 0.85 4.21
N ALA A 53 15.03 0.54 3.59
CA ALA A 53 16.31 1.19 3.84
C ALA A 53 16.65 2.21 2.75
N ASP A 54 16.60 1.80 1.48
CA ASP A 54 16.86 2.68 0.34
C ASP A 54 15.54 3.21 -0.27
N PRO A 55 15.27 4.53 -0.23
CA PRO A 55 14.10 5.11 -0.88
C PRO A 55 14.09 4.95 -2.41
N ASP A 56 15.22 4.66 -3.05
CA ASP A 56 15.28 4.45 -4.50
C ASP A 56 14.52 3.20 -4.94
N VAL A 57 14.49 2.13 -4.13
CA VAL A 57 13.68 0.94 -4.44
C VAL A 57 12.20 1.26 -4.54
N VAL A 58 11.69 2.10 -3.64
CA VAL A 58 10.30 2.58 -3.71
C VAL A 58 10.08 3.42 -4.98
N ARG A 59 11.03 4.29 -5.33
CA ARG A 59 10.93 5.13 -6.54
C ARG A 59 10.90 4.28 -7.81
N ASP A 60 11.75 3.26 -7.88
CA ASP A 60 11.84 2.36 -9.03
C ASP A 60 10.57 1.51 -9.18
N ILE A 61 10.01 1.00 -8.07
CA ILE A 61 8.73 0.28 -8.10
C ILE A 61 7.61 1.20 -8.60
N ILE A 62 7.52 2.43 -8.09
CA ILE A 62 6.52 3.41 -8.54
C ILE A 62 6.71 3.73 -10.02
N TYR A 63 7.96 3.91 -10.46
CA TYR A 63 8.31 4.17 -11.86
C TYR A 63 7.85 3.02 -12.76
N GLU A 64 8.25 1.79 -12.46
CA GLU A 64 7.93 0.65 -13.32
C GLU A 64 6.43 0.31 -13.30
N LEU A 65 5.76 0.41 -12.14
CA LEU A 65 4.30 0.25 -12.07
C LEU A 65 3.57 1.29 -12.93
N ASN A 66 4.03 2.54 -12.96
CA ASN A 66 3.44 3.58 -13.80
C ASN A 66 3.77 3.42 -15.29
N LYS A 67 4.91 2.81 -15.61
CA LYS A 67 5.31 2.49 -16.98
C LYS A 67 4.52 1.32 -17.56
N VAL A 68 4.35 0.24 -16.79
CA VAL A 68 3.64 -0.97 -17.23
C VAL A 68 2.12 -0.83 -17.10
N ILE A 69 1.65 -0.07 -16.11
CA ILE A 69 0.23 0.16 -15.84
C ILE A 69 0.01 1.69 -15.77
N PRO A 70 0.02 2.38 -16.92
CA PRO A 70 -0.16 3.83 -16.98
C PRO A 70 -1.58 4.21 -16.56
N PHE A 71 -1.78 5.47 -16.12
CA PHE A 71 -3.10 5.99 -15.79
C PHE A 71 -3.93 6.39 -17.01
N GLU A 72 -3.26 6.72 -18.11
CA GLU A 72 -3.87 6.99 -19.40
C GLU A 72 -3.61 5.80 -20.31
N ASP A 73 -4.65 5.01 -20.51
CA ASP A 73 -4.69 3.88 -21.43
C ASP A 73 -6.15 3.67 -21.88
N ARG A 74 -6.41 2.63 -22.66
CA ARG A 74 -7.73 2.28 -23.18
C ARG A 74 -8.60 1.55 -22.14
N TYR A 75 -8.56 1.99 -20.87
CA TYR A 75 -9.44 1.44 -19.85
C TYR A 75 -10.89 1.86 -20.09
N ALA A 76 -11.81 0.91 -20.02
CA ALA A 76 -13.24 1.17 -20.21
C ALA A 76 -13.92 1.86 -19.01
N HIS A 77 -13.32 1.78 -17.82
CA HIS A 77 -13.91 2.34 -16.61
C HIS A 77 -13.74 3.86 -16.57
N VAL A 78 -14.87 4.56 -16.45
CA VAL A 78 -14.97 6.01 -16.65
C VAL A 78 -14.44 6.86 -15.50
N GLU A 79 -14.25 6.32 -14.29
CA GLU A 79 -13.76 7.09 -13.14
C GLU A 79 -12.25 7.41 -13.20
N GLY A 80 -11.51 6.79 -14.14
CA GLY A 80 -10.09 7.10 -14.36
C GLY A 80 -9.11 6.54 -13.32
N ASN A 81 -9.53 5.50 -12.58
CA ASN A 81 -8.75 4.84 -11.54
C ASN A 81 -8.46 3.34 -11.82
N SER A 82 -8.74 2.83 -13.03
CA SER A 82 -8.45 1.42 -13.39
C SER A 82 -7.02 1.01 -13.12
N ALA A 83 -6.06 1.88 -13.41
CA ALA A 83 -4.65 1.61 -13.12
C ALA A 83 -4.41 1.36 -11.61
N ALA A 84 -5.13 2.06 -10.72
CA ALA A 84 -5.02 1.85 -9.28
C ALA A 84 -5.64 0.51 -8.85
N HIS A 85 -6.78 0.12 -9.45
CA HIS A 85 -7.36 -1.20 -9.24
C HIS A 85 -6.41 -2.33 -9.65
N ILE A 86 -5.81 -2.22 -10.85
CA ILE A 86 -4.85 -3.22 -11.35
C ILE A 86 -3.63 -3.29 -10.43
N LYS A 87 -3.02 -2.15 -10.10
CA LYS A 87 -1.86 -2.09 -9.19
C LYS A 87 -2.18 -2.66 -7.81
N SER A 88 -3.40 -2.51 -7.30
CA SER A 88 -3.79 -3.05 -5.99
C SER A 88 -4.04 -4.57 -5.98
N THR A 89 -4.23 -5.17 -7.16
CA THR A 89 -4.46 -6.61 -7.31
C THR A 89 -3.16 -7.40 -7.37
N LEU A 90 -2.04 -6.74 -7.69
CA LEU A 90 -0.69 -7.31 -7.76
C LEU A 90 -0.03 -7.33 -6.38
#